data_AF-A0A9D6HAW7-F1
#
_entry.id   AF-A0A9D6HAW7-F1
#
_cell.length_a   1.000
_cell.length_b   1.000
_cell.length_c   1.000
_cell.angle_alpha   90.00
_cell.angle_beta   90.00
_cell.angle_gamma   90.00
#
_symmetry.space_group_name_H-M   'P 1'
#
loop_
_entity.id
_entity.type
_entity.pdbx_description
1 polymer ?
#
loop_
_entity_poly.entity_id
_entity_poly.type
_entity_poly.pdbx_seq_one_letter_code
_entity_poly.pdbx_strand_id
1 'polypeptide(L)'
;MRILVMAVIVCCLAACGPDPAPSPEPTGAPETETADPLVNRVWMRDDPGNLPGRQRIFLDDGVLLSGSCWEPYRLSKWRRDGDERVIWTEDGVEIPAQVLELTPSGLRLRLALVSGTAEESYRLAETPWVCPDVPR
;
A
#
# COMPACT_ATOMS: atom_id res chain seq x y z
N MET A 1 12.88 -72.62 -52.92
CA MET A 1 13.02 -73.98 -52.33
C MET A 1 12.93 -73.84 -50.82
N ARG A 2 11.91 -74.49 -50.23
CA ARG A 2 11.81 -75.01 -48.85
C ARG A 2 11.79 -74.03 -47.65
N ILE A 3 10.56 -73.88 -47.18
CA ILE A 3 10.04 -73.57 -45.84
C ILE A 3 10.88 -74.19 -44.71
N LEU A 4 11.11 -73.43 -43.62
CA LEU A 4 10.89 -73.96 -42.28
C LEU A 4 10.44 -72.86 -41.29
N VAL A 5 9.36 -73.19 -40.60
CA VAL A 5 8.64 -72.43 -39.58
C VAL A 5 9.41 -72.49 -38.26
N MET A 6 9.48 -71.38 -37.54
CA MET A 6 9.66 -71.44 -36.08
C MET A 6 8.88 -70.29 -35.41
N ALA A 7 7.85 -70.69 -34.67
CA ALA A 7 7.00 -69.83 -33.88
C ALA A 7 7.75 -69.34 -32.63
N VAL A 8 7.70 -68.03 -32.34
CA VAL A 8 8.08 -67.50 -31.03
C VAL A 8 7.12 -66.35 -30.66
N ILE A 9 6.17 -66.71 -29.81
CA ILE A 9 5.74 -66.05 -28.58
C ILE A 9 5.51 -64.52 -28.65
N VAL A 10 4.22 -64.20 -28.59
CA VAL A 10 3.64 -62.91 -28.21
C VAL A 10 4.13 -62.50 -26.82
N CYS A 11 4.70 -61.30 -26.71
CA CYS A 11 4.79 -60.57 -25.45
C CYS A 11 4.39 -59.12 -25.72
N CYS A 12 3.08 -58.84 -25.72
CA CYS A 12 2.54 -57.48 -25.68
C CYS A 12 2.84 -56.88 -24.31
N LEU A 13 4.01 -56.27 -24.15
CA LEU A 13 4.24 -55.32 -23.06
C LEU A 13 3.55 -54.01 -23.46
N ALA A 14 2.26 -53.91 -23.12
CA ALA A 14 1.58 -52.64 -23.01
C ALA A 14 2.28 -51.81 -21.91
N ALA A 15 3.20 -50.95 -22.33
CA ALA A 15 3.79 -49.94 -21.48
C ALA A 15 2.75 -48.84 -21.22
N CYS A 16 1.90 -49.03 -20.21
CA CYS A 16 1.20 -47.93 -19.56
C CYS A 16 2.21 -47.15 -18.72
N GLY A 17 3.00 -46.29 -19.37
CA GLY A 17 3.69 -45.20 -18.68
C GLY A 17 2.68 -44.11 -18.35
N PRO A 18 2.70 -43.52 -17.15
CA PRO A 18 1.88 -42.35 -16.86
C PRO A 18 2.29 -41.19 -17.78
N ASP A 19 1.30 -40.49 -18.32
CA ASP A 19 1.49 -39.24 -19.06
C ASP A 19 2.37 -38.27 -18.23
N PRO A 20 3.36 -37.59 -18.83
CA PRO A 20 4.08 -36.54 -18.14
C PRO A 20 3.07 -35.46 -17.74
N ALA A 21 3.03 -35.16 -16.44
CA ALA A 21 2.20 -34.08 -15.92
C ALA A 21 2.54 -32.77 -16.67
N PRO A 22 1.53 -31.94 -17.01
CA PRO A 22 1.78 -30.64 -17.60
C PRO A 22 2.73 -29.86 -16.70
N SER A 23 3.87 -29.44 -17.26
CA SER A 23 4.79 -28.55 -16.57
C SER A 23 4.04 -27.27 -16.23
N PRO A 24 4.03 -26.81 -14.97
CA PRO A 24 3.42 -25.52 -14.65
C PRO A 24 4.16 -24.47 -15.46
N GLU A 25 3.47 -23.83 -16.39
CA GLU A 25 3.91 -22.57 -16.95
C GLU A 25 4.16 -21.62 -15.77
N PRO A 26 5.23 -20.80 -15.78
CA PRO A 26 5.40 -19.81 -14.75
C PRO A 26 4.19 -18.87 -14.85
N THR A 27 3.22 -19.08 -13.96
CA THR A 27 2.20 -18.11 -13.65
C THR A 27 2.99 -16.87 -13.28
N GLY A 28 2.95 -15.85 -14.13
CA GLY A 28 3.60 -14.58 -13.86
C GLY A 28 3.28 -14.23 -12.42
N ALA A 29 4.33 -14.07 -11.60
CA ALA A 29 4.15 -13.50 -10.28
C ALA A 29 3.28 -12.26 -10.47
N PRO A 30 2.22 -12.05 -9.66
CA PRO A 30 1.49 -10.80 -9.73
C PRO A 30 2.53 -9.70 -9.69
N GLU A 31 2.53 -8.82 -10.71
CA GLU A 31 3.32 -7.60 -10.66
C GLU A 31 3.02 -7.01 -9.28
N THR A 32 4.03 -6.96 -8.41
CA THR A 32 3.85 -6.44 -7.07
C THR A 32 3.39 -5.01 -7.28
N GLU A 33 2.08 -4.79 -7.15
CA GLU A 33 1.48 -3.47 -7.21
C GLU A 33 2.31 -2.65 -6.25
N THR A 34 3.06 -1.69 -6.80
CA THR A 34 4.05 -0.95 -6.02
C THR A 34 3.26 -0.20 -4.98
N ALA A 35 3.29 -0.70 -3.74
CA ALA A 35 2.46 -0.19 -2.66
C ALA A 35 2.63 1.32 -2.58
N ASP A 36 1.51 2.06 -2.57
CA ASP A 36 1.52 3.51 -2.56
C ASP A 36 2.44 4.00 -1.41
N PRO A 37 3.52 4.73 -1.70
CA PRO A 37 4.46 5.13 -0.67
C PRO A 37 3.85 6.06 0.40
N LEU A 38 2.66 6.61 0.15
CA LEU A 38 1.91 7.42 1.12
C LEU A 38 1.25 6.58 2.21
N VAL A 39 0.79 5.36 1.89
CA VAL A 39 -0.14 4.62 2.75
C VAL A 39 0.57 3.78 3.82
N ASN A 40 -0.17 3.45 4.87
CA ASN A 40 0.27 2.59 5.98
C ASN A 40 1.55 3.11 6.67
N ARG A 41 1.71 4.43 6.73
CA ARG A 41 2.82 5.14 7.37
C ARG A 41 2.30 6.19 8.34
N VAL A 42 3.07 6.46 9.40
CA VAL A 42 2.80 7.54 10.34
C VAL A 42 3.58 8.77 9.91
N TRP A 43 2.89 9.73 9.29
CA TRP A 43 3.45 11.01 8.89
C TRP A 43 3.28 12.02 10.03
N MET A 44 4.40 12.49 10.57
CA MET A 44 4.45 13.46 11.67
C MET A 44 4.81 14.83 11.12
N ARG A 45 4.03 15.86 11.45
CA ARG A 45 4.26 17.23 10.98
C ARG A 45 5.56 17.79 11.57
N ASP A 46 6.38 18.42 10.73
CA ASP A 46 7.67 19.01 11.14
C ASP A 46 7.50 20.27 12.00
N ASP A 47 6.52 21.10 11.64
CA ASP A 47 6.12 22.30 12.39
C ASP A 47 4.70 22.14 12.97
N PRO A 48 4.56 21.43 14.10
CA PRO A 48 3.26 21.16 14.71
C PRO A 48 2.64 22.38 15.43
N GLY A 49 3.36 23.50 15.53
CA GLY A 49 2.97 24.63 16.35
C GLY A 49 2.79 24.23 17.82
N ASN A 50 1.63 24.56 18.39
CA ASN A 50 1.25 24.23 19.77
C ASN A 50 0.58 22.85 19.92
N LEU A 51 0.63 21.99 18.91
CA LEU A 51 -0.06 20.69 18.91
C LEU A 51 0.95 19.57 18.62
N PRO A 52 1.78 19.20 19.61
CA PRO A 52 2.87 18.27 19.42
C PRO A 52 2.35 16.95 18.84
N GLY A 53 3.18 16.34 18.02
CA GLY A 53 2.87 15.05 17.43
C GLY A 53 1.79 15.06 16.37
N ARG A 54 1.36 16.23 15.85
CA ARG A 54 0.34 16.29 14.79
C ARG A 54 0.66 15.31 13.66
N GLN A 55 -0.19 14.30 13.50
CA GLN A 55 0.06 13.19 12.60
C GLN A 55 -1.05 12.96 11.58
N ARG A 56 -0.68 12.33 10.46
CA ARG A 56 -1.61 11.73 9.48
C ARG A 56 -1.18 10.31 9.15
N ILE A 57 -2.15 9.41 9.08
CA ILE A 57 -1.97 8.03 8.64
C ILE A 57 -3.02 7.77 7.55
N PHE A 58 -2.56 7.66 6.31
CA PHE A 58 -3.39 7.28 5.18
C PHE A 58 -3.40 5.75 5.12
N LEU A 59 -4.52 5.11 5.42
CA LEU A 59 -4.65 3.65 5.33
C LEU A 59 -5.11 3.26 3.93
N ASP A 60 -4.62 2.12 3.45
CA ASP A 60 -4.94 1.59 2.11
C ASP A 60 -6.42 1.24 1.91
N ASP A 61 -7.18 1.07 2.99
CA ASP A 61 -8.63 0.87 3.00
C ASP A 61 -9.45 2.16 2.82
N GLY A 62 -8.79 3.30 2.61
CA GLY A 62 -9.44 4.60 2.42
C GLY A 62 -9.79 5.33 3.72
N VAL A 63 -9.26 4.89 4.86
CA VAL A 63 -9.36 5.61 6.15
C VAL A 63 -8.14 6.50 6.38
N LEU A 64 -8.38 7.76 6.71
CA LEU A 64 -7.37 8.70 7.17
C LEU A 64 -7.54 8.88 8.68
N LEU A 65 -6.52 8.52 9.45
CA LEU A 65 -6.41 8.92 10.85
C LEU A 65 -5.62 10.22 10.91
N SER A 66 -6.20 11.27 11.49
CA SER A 66 -5.52 12.51 11.82
C SER A 66 -5.67 12.81 13.32
N GLY A 67 -4.68 13.47 13.91
CA GLY A 67 -4.72 13.85 15.32
C GLY A 67 -3.48 14.62 15.74
N SER A 68 -3.35 14.84 17.04
CA SER A 68 -2.12 15.30 17.71
C SER A 68 -2.04 14.69 19.10
N CYS A 69 -1.02 15.01 19.89
CA CYS A 69 -0.94 14.56 21.27
C CYS A 69 -2.00 15.15 22.18
N TRP A 70 -2.48 16.35 21.85
CA TRP A 70 -3.37 17.11 22.72
C TRP A 70 -4.78 17.24 22.14
N GLU A 71 -5.00 16.78 20.91
CA GLU A 71 -6.32 16.68 20.28
C GLU A 71 -6.68 15.22 20.02
N PRO A 72 -7.95 14.82 20.25
CA PRO A 72 -8.43 13.49 19.87
C PRO A 72 -8.20 13.19 18.39
N TYR A 73 -8.12 11.91 18.05
CA TYR A 73 -8.04 11.50 16.66
C TYR A 73 -9.39 11.68 15.94
N ARG A 74 -9.31 11.93 14.63
CA ARG A 74 -10.42 11.88 13.68
C ARG A 74 -10.17 10.77 12.67
N LEU A 75 -11.23 10.05 12.32
CA LEU A 75 -11.26 9.13 11.19
C LEU A 75 -12.04 9.78 10.04
N SER A 76 -11.38 9.95 8.91
CA SER A 76 -11.95 10.55 7.70
C SER A 76 -11.87 9.56 6.54
N LYS A 77 -12.81 9.64 5.59
CA LYS A 77 -12.62 8.98 4.29
C LYS A 77 -11.59 9.75 3.49
N TRP A 78 -10.67 9.06 2.83
CA TRP A 78 -9.75 9.66 1.87
C TRP A 78 -9.62 8.82 0.61
N ARG A 79 -9.08 9.44 -0.44
CA ARG A 79 -8.73 8.79 -1.70
C ARG A 79 -7.59 9.52 -2.40
N ARG A 80 -6.90 8.80 -3.28
CA ARG A 80 -6.11 9.40 -4.36
C ARG A 80 -7.02 10.04 -5.41
N ASP A 81 -6.49 11.06 -6.07
CA ASP A 81 -7.10 11.74 -7.21
C ASP A 81 -6.02 11.91 -8.28
N GLY A 82 -5.50 10.78 -8.78
CA GLY A 82 -4.23 10.70 -9.51
C GLY A 82 -3.01 10.71 -8.58
N ASP A 83 -1.82 10.85 -9.16
CA ASP A 83 -0.54 10.66 -8.44
C ASP A 83 -0.18 11.85 -7.54
N GLU A 84 -0.58 13.06 -7.94
CA GLU A 84 -0.16 14.31 -7.29
C GLU A 84 -1.23 14.90 -6.37
N ARG A 85 -2.30 14.16 -6.06
CA ARG A 85 -3.42 14.70 -5.30
C ARG A 85 -4.09 13.65 -4.44
N VAL A 86 -4.46 14.08 -3.23
CA VAL A 86 -5.29 13.34 -2.30
C VAL A 86 -6.46 14.21 -1.87
N ILE A 87 -7.58 13.57 -1.54
CA ILE A 87 -8.77 14.27 -1.05
C ILE A 87 -9.27 13.49 0.14
N TRP A 88 -9.58 14.20 1.23
CA TRP A 88 -10.32 13.62 2.35
C TRP A 88 -11.52 14.48 2.72
N THR A 89 -12.43 13.93 3.51
CA THR A 89 -13.64 14.66 3.94
C THR A 89 -13.60 14.92 5.44
N GLU A 90 -13.81 16.18 5.83
CA GLU A 90 -14.01 16.60 7.22
C GLU A 90 -15.32 17.37 7.33
N ASP A 91 -16.19 16.95 8.25
CA ASP A 91 -17.47 17.61 8.55
C ASP A 91 -18.34 17.88 7.30
N GLY A 92 -18.28 16.97 6.33
CA GLY A 92 -19.02 17.04 5.05
C GLY A 92 -18.34 17.89 3.97
N VAL A 93 -17.18 18.45 4.25
CA VAL A 93 -16.39 19.27 3.32
C VAL A 93 -15.22 18.45 2.79
N GLU A 94 -15.06 18.40 1.47
CA GLU A 94 -13.85 17.86 0.87
C GLU A 94 -12.68 18.82 1.11
N ILE A 95 -11.56 18.27 1.55
CA ILE A 95 -10.27 18.94 1.70
C ILE A 95 -9.33 18.33 0.67
N PRO A 96 -9.13 19.03 -0.46
CA PRO A 96 -8.14 18.60 -1.43
C PRO A 96 -6.75 19.02 -1.02
N ALA A 97 -5.78 18.12 -1.19
CA ALA A 97 -4.37 18.44 -1.04
C ALA A 97 -3.56 17.98 -2.24
N GLN A 98 -2.72 18.88 -2.75
CA GLN A 98 -1.69 18.55 -3.73
C GLN A 98 -0.48 17.94 -3.02
N VAL A 99 0.02 16.82 -3.52
CA VAL A 99 1.26 16.19 -3.09
C VAL A 99 2.40 16.91 -3.78
N LEU A 100 3.07 17.81 -3.06
CA LEU A 100 4.21 18.57 -3.60
C LEU A 100 5.50 17.75 -3.61
N GLU A 101 5.61 16.80 -2.69
CA GLU A 101 6.74 15.89 -2.56
C GLU A 101 6.32 14.65 -1.79
N LEU A 102 6.79 13.49 -2.24
CA LEU A 102 6.63 12.21 -1.55
C LEU A 102 7.90 11.39 -1.75
N THR A 103 8.63 11.17 -0.66
CA THR A 103 9.84 10.36 -0.60
C THR A 103 9.66 9.27 0.48
N PRO A 104 10.58 8.30 0.61
CA PRO A 104 10.47 7.28 1.65
C PRO A 104 10.41 7.81 3.09
N SER A 105 10.86 9.05 3.34
CA SER A 105 10.95 9.66 4.67
C SER A 105 10.30 11.04 4.80
N GLY A 106 9.81 11.63 3.70
CA GLY A 106 9.27 12.99 3.69
C GLY A 106 8.02 13.13 2.81
N LEU A 107 7.11 13.97 3.26
CA LEU A 107 5.86 14.29 2.57
C LEU A 107 5.61 15.80 2.68
N ARG A 108 5.34 16.47 1.56
CA ARG A 108 4.83 17.85 1.55
C ARG A 108 3.48 17.91 0.86
N LEU A 109 2.53 18.55 1.53
CA LEU A 109 1.17 18.74 1.06
C LEU A 109 0.86 20.23 0.94
N ARG A 110 0.10 20.61 -0.10
CA ARG A 110 -0.57 21.90 -0.19
C ARG A 110 -2.07 21.69 -0.13
N LEU A 111 -2.69 22.11 0.95
CA LEU A 111 -4.11 21.98 1.22
C LEU A 111 -4.86 23.17 0.65
N ALA A 112 -6.02 22.90 0.06
CA ALA A 112 -7.05 23.89 -0.24
C ALA A 112 -8.11 23.83 0.87
N LEU A 113 -8.03 24.76 1.82
CA LEU A 113 -8.96 24.91 2.93
C LEU A 113 -10.00 26.00 2.60
N VAL A 114 -11.11 26.00 3.34
CA VAL A 114 -12.10 27.09 3.26
C VAL A 114 -11.47 28.44 3.61
N SER A 115 -10.50 28.46 4.53
CA SER A 115 -9.77 29.65 4.95
C SER A 115 -8.64 30.08 4.00
N GLY A 116 -8.40 29.35 2.91
CA GLY A 116 -7.31 29.60 1.97
C GLY A 116 -6.39 28.40 1.79
N THR A 117 -5.15 28.63 1.34
CA THR A 117 -4.16 27.56 1.14
C THR A 117 -3.24 27.42 2.34
N ALA A 118 -2.86 26.17 2.64
CA ALA A 118 -1.87 25.86 3.67
C ALA A 118 -0.88 24.82 3.16
N GLU A 119 0.42 25.07 3.37
CA GLU A 119 1.45 24.06 3.11
C GLU A 119 1.83 23.36 4.42
N GLU A 120 1.96 22.05 4.35
CA GLU A 120 2.26 21.19 5.48
C GLU A 120 3.40 20.24 5.10
N SER A 121 4.47 20.26 5.90
CA SER A 121 5.61 19.35 5.77
C SER A 121 5.57 18.29 6.86
N TYR A 122 5.88 17.06 6.46
CA TYR A 122 5.86 15.89 7.29
C TYR A 122 7.12 15.06 7.09
N ARG A 123 7.53 14.40 8.17
CA ARG A 123 8.52 13.33 8.20
C ARG A 123 7.90 12.01 8.62
N LEU A 124 8.57 10.91 8.31
CA LEU A 124 8.20 9.61 8.86
C LEU A 124 8.43 9.58 10.38
N ALA A 125 7.49 9.04 11.14
CA ALA A 125 7.63 8.89 12.58
C ALA A 125 8.77 7.91 12.94
N GLU A 126 9.52 8.24 13.98
CA GLU A 126 10.54 7.36 14.56
C GLU A 126 9.92 6.42 15.60
N THR A 127 10.50 5.24 15.77
CA THR A 127 10.08 4.27 16.80
C THR A 127 11.27 3.97 17.72
N PRO A 128 11.12 4.07 19.06
CA PRO A 128 9.89 4.46 19.77
C PRO A 128 9.66 5.98 19.75
N TRP A 129 8.39 6.37 19.81
CA TRP A 129 8.00 7.75 20.06
C TRP A 129 6.77 7.78 20.97
N VAL A 130 6.72 8.74 21.89
CA VAL A 130 5.64 8.90 22.85
C VAL A 130 5.28 10.39 22.92
N CYS A 131 3.98 10.67 22.99
CA CYS A 131 3.49 12.02 23.20
C CYS A 131 4.02 12.61 24.51
N PRO A 132 4.38 13.91 24.54
CA PRO A 132 4.65 14.59 25.79
C PRO A 132 3.36 14.69 26.62
N ASP A 133 3.52 14.77 27.93
CA ASP A 133 2.42 15.02 28.85
C ASP A 133 1.69 16.32 28.48
N VAL A 134 0.36 16.30 28.62
CA VAL A 134 -0.47 17.49 28.42
C VAL A 134 -0.14 18.49 29.53
N PRO A 135 0.23 19.75 29.20
CA PRO A 135 0.41 20.80 30.19
C PRO A 135 -0.86 20.99 31.02
N ARG A 136 -0.71 21.21 32.33
CA ARG A 136 -1.82 21.50 33.23
C ARG A 136 -2.20 22.97 33.22
#